data_AF-A0A0F5L6H1-F1
#
_entry.id   AF-A0A0F5L6H1-F1
#
_cell.length_a   1.000
_cell.length_b   1.000
_cell.length_c   1.000
_cell.angle_alpha   90.00
_cell.angle_beta   90.00
_cell.angle_gamma   90.00
#
_symmetry.space_group_name_H-M   'P 1'
#
loop_
_entity.id
_entity.type
_entity.pdbx_description
1 polymer ?
#
loop_
_entity_poly.entity_id
_entity_poly.type
_entity_poly.pdbx_seq_one_letter_code
_entity_poly.pdbx_strand_id
1 'polypeptide(L)'
;MYASPEAVLAILGMAIVTLAIKACGLLLADRLPREGFAAAWLRHIPGAVLAALVAPALVTGSLAEIIAAAATAGVFLLSRSLFAAMATGVATVYLIRLLIAG
;
A
#
# COMPACT_ATOMS: atom_id res chain seq x y z
N MET A 1 -18.21 -21.16 -3.85
CA MET A 1 -17.50 -20.20 -4.71
C MET A 1 -16.13 -20.77 -5.00
N TYR A 2 -16.00 -21.65 -5.99
CA TYR A 2 -14.72 -22.26 -6.37
C TYR A 2 -14.07 -21.34 -7.40
N ALA A 3 -12.78 -21.01 -7.23
CA ALA A 3 -12.04 -20.21 -8.20
C ALA A 3 -11.98 -20.97 -9.53
N SER A 4 -12.36 -20.30 -10.63
CA SER A 4 -12.29 -20.93 -11.95
C SER A 4 -10.83 -21.19 -12.34
N PRO A 5 -10.53 -22.21 -13.16
CA PRO A 5 -9.16 -22.52 -13.56
C PRO A 5 -8.42 -21.31 -14.16
N GLU A 6 -9.14 -20.45 -14.88
CA GLU A 6 -8.62 -19.23 -15.48
C GLU A 6 -8.24 -18.19 -14.42
N ALA A 7 -9.05 -18.06 -13.36
CA ALA A 7 -8.75 -17.16 -12.24
C ALA A 7 -7.48 -17.60 -11.49
N VAL A 8 -7.31 -18.91 -11.28
CA VAL A 8 -6.11 -19.46 -10.66
C VAL A 8 -4.88 -19.18 -11.53
N LEU A 9 -4.97 -19.41 -12.84
CA LEU A 9 -3.88 -19.15 -13.76
C LEU A 9 -3.52 -17.66 -13.81
N ALA A 10 -4.51 -16.78 -13.79
CA ALA A 10 -4.32 -15.32 -13.74
C ALA A 10 -3.59 -14.90 -12.45
N ILE A 11 -4.03 -15.38 -11.28
CA ILE A 11 -3.38 -15.08 -9.99
C ILE A 11 -1.93 -15.57 -9.98
N LEU A 12 -1.67 -16.77 -10.48
CA LEU A 12 -0.31 -17.31 -10.58
C LEU A 12 0.57 -16.47 -11.52
N GLY A 13 0.04 -16.08 -12.69
CA GLY A 13 0.74 -15.19 -13.62
C GLY A 13 1.06 -13.84 -12.98
N MET A 14 0.09 -13.21 -12.32
CA MET A 14 0.29 -11.95 -11.60
C MET A 14 1.33 -12.09 -10.48
N ALA A 15 1.30 -13.20 -9.73
CA ALA A 15 2.26 -13.48 -8.67
C ALA A 15 3.68 -13.62 -9.22
N ILE A 16 3.86 -14.38 -10.31
CA ILE A 16 5.16 -14.55 -10.98
C ILE A 16 5.71 -13.20 -11.43
N VAL A 17 4.92 -12.39 -12.15
CA VAL A 17 5.36 -11.08 -12.63
C VAL A 17 5.71 -10.15 -11.46
N THR A 18 4.88 -10.13 -10.41
CA THR A 18 5.11 -9.31 -9.22
C THR A 18 6.41 -9.68 -8.52
N LEU A 19 6.66 -10.97 -8.33
CA LEU A 19 7.88 -11.46 -7.68
C LEU A 19 9.11 -11.24 -8.55
N ALA A 20 9.00 -11.39 -9.87
CA ALA A 20 10.08 -11.11 -10.81
C ALA A 20 10.52 -9.63 -10.76
N ILE A 21 9.57 -8.69 -10.77
CA ILE A 21 9.88 -7.25 -10.65
C ILE A 21 10.59 -6.95 -9.33
N LYS A 22 10.13 -7.52 -8.21
CA LYS A 22 10.78 -7.38 -6.90
C LYS A 22 12.19 -7.95 -6.90
N ALA A 23 12.39 -9.13 -7.51
CA ALA A 23 13.69 -9.76 -7.63
C ALA A 23 14.66 -8.91 -8.47
N CYS A 24 14.20 -8.30 -9.56
CA CYS A 24 15.02 -7.36 -10.35
C CYS A 24 15.56 -6.20 -9.50
N GLY A 25 14.74 -5.63 -8.61
CA GLY A 25 15.17 -4.59 -7.69
C GLY A 25 16.33 -5.03 -6.78
N LEU A 26 16.27 -6.26 -6.26
CA LEU A 26 17.36 -6.88 -5.50
C LEU A 26 18.62 -7.09 -6.34
N LEU A 27 18.47 -7.58 -7.58
CA LEU A 27 19.59 -7.83 -8.50
C LEU A 27 20.28 -6.53 -8.96
N LEU A 28 19.55 -5.43 -9.06
CA LEU A 28 20.08 -4.12 -9.47
C LEU A 28 20.56 -3.27 -8.29
N ALA A 29 20.26 -3.65 -7.05
CA ALA A 29 20.52 -2.82 -5.86
C ALA A 29 21.99 -2.37 -5.75
N ASP A 30 22.94 -3.27 -6.00
CA ASP A 30 24.37 -2.98 -5.92
C ASP A 30 24.89 -2.10 -7.07
N ARG A 31 24.11 -1.97 -8.15
CA ARG A 31 24.46 -1.16 -9.33
C ARG A 31 23.90 0.26 -9.26
N LEU A 32 23.12 0.59 -8.22
CA LEU A 32 22.52 1.91 -8.09
C LEU A 32 23.57 2.97 -7.70
N PRO A 33 23.44 4.22 -8.21
CA PRO A 33 24.28 5.33 -7.78
C PRO A 33 24.20 5.55 -6.27
N ARG A 34 25.36 5.66 -5.62
CA ARG A 34 25.44 5.93 -4.17
C ARG A 34 25.56 7.41 -3.83
N GLU A 35 26.08 8.20 -4.77
CA GLU A 35 26.42 9.61 -4.60
C GLU A 35 25.87 10.47 -5.76
N GLY A 36 25.82 11.78 -5.54
CA GLY A 36 25.33 12.75 -6.53
C GLY A 36 23.81 12.86 -6.62
N PHE A 37 23.35 13.62 -7.62
CA PHE A 37 21.94 13.98 -7.80
C PHE A 37 21.03 12.75 -7.96
N ALA A 38 21.43 11.77 -8.78
CA ALA A 38 20.64 10.57 -9.02
C ALA A 38 20.42 9.76 -7.73
N ALA A 39 21.47 9.62 -6.91
CA ALA A 39 21.36 8.93 -5.62
C ALA A 39 20.43 9.68 -4.64
N ALA A 40 20.51 11.01 -4.59
CA ALA A 40 19.62 11.82 -3.77
C ALA A 40 18.15 11.68 -4.21
N TRP A 41 17.88 11.74 -5.52
CA TRP A 41 16.54 11.57 -6.08
C TRP A 41 15.96 10.19 -5.78
N LEU A 42 16.73 9.11 -5.98
CA LEU A 42 16.31 7.72 -5.71
C LEU A 42 15.86 7.51 -4.25
N ARG A 43 16.50 8.16 -3.27
CA ARG A 43 16.12 8.07 -1.84
C ARG A 43 14.74 8.63 -1.54
N HIS A 44 14.21 9.53 -2.37
CA HIS A 44 12.88 10.12 -2.19
C HIS A 44 11.74 9.33 -2.87
N ILE A 45 12.07 8.45 -3.82
CA ILE A 45 11.06 7.70 -4.59
C ILE A 45 10.11 6.88 -3.70
N PRO A 46 10.58 6.10 -2.69
CA PRO A 46 9.67 5.25 -1.92
C PRO A 46 8.57 6.07 -1.24
N GLY A 47 8.93 7.18 -0.59
CA GLY A 47 7.96 8.06 0.04
C GLY A 47 7.03 8.74 -0.96
N ALA A 48 7.56 9.20 -2.10
CA ALA A 48 6.77 9.85 -3.14
C ALA A 48 5.76 8.88 -3.78
N VAL A 49 6.16 7.64 -4.05
CA VAL A 49 5.28 6.60 -4.62
C VAL A 49 4.17 6.24 -3.62
N LEU A 50 4.50 6.05 -2.34
CA LEU A 50 3.49 5.79 -1.31
C LEU A 50 2.50 6.94 -1.20
N ALA A 51 2.97 8.19 -1.19
CA ALA A 51 2.12 9.36 -1.18
C ALA A 51 1.22 9.44 -2.43
N ALA A 52 1.77 9.16 -3.62
CA ALA A 52 1.04 9.15 -4.88
C ALA A 52 -0.01 8.04 -4.96
N LEU A 53 0.18 6.93 -4.26
CA LEU A 53 -0.82 5.85 -4.16
C LEU A 53 -1.95 6.19 -3.20
N VAL A 54 -1.64 6.82 -2.07
CA VAL A 54 -2.61 7.12 -1.02
C VAL A 54 -3.41 8.39 -1.33
N ALA A 55 -2.77 9.42 -1.90
CA ALA A 55 -3.40 10.71 -2.12
C ALA A 55 -4.69 10.64 -2.96
N PRO A 56 -4.74 9.91 -4.10
CA PRO A 56 -5.98 9.76 -4.86
C PRO A 56 -7.09 9.11 -4.02
N ALA A 57 -6.78 8.06 -3.26
CA ALA A 57 -7.75 7.40 -2.39
C ALA A 57 -8.33 8.33 -1.31
N LEU A 58 -7.57 9.34 -0.87
CA LEU A 58 -8.06 10.36 0.07
C LEU A 58 -8.88 11.46 -0.61
N VAL A 59 -8.50 11.86 -1.83
CA VAL A 59 -9.15 12.96 -2.56
C VAL A 59 -10.45 12.51 -3.21
N THR A 60 -10.46 11.33 -3.83
CA THR A 60 -11.64 10.77 -4.51
C THR A 60 -12.43 9.83 -3.61
N GLY A 61 -11.97 9.60 -2.39
CA GLY A 61 -12.59 8.70 -1.44
C GLY A 61 -13.84 9.27 -0.78
N SER A 62 -14.62 8.37 -0.20
CA SER A 62 -15.75 8.65 0.66
C SER A 62 -15.30 9.18 2.04
N LEU A 63 -16.25 9.73 2.80
CA LEU A 63 -16.00 10.16 4.17
C LEU A 63 -15.46 9.01 5.06
N ALA A 64 -15.87 7.76 4.77
CA ALA A 64 -15.36 6.58 5.46
C ALA A 64 -13.84 6.40 5.30
N GLU A 65 -13.31 6.63 4.10
CA GLU A 65 -11.89 6.50 3.81
C GLU A 65 -11.06 7.62 4.46
N ILE A 66 -11.61 8.85 4.52
CA ILE A 66 -10.97 9.97 5.22
C ILE A 66 -10.89 9.69 6.73
N ILE A 67 -11.99 9.24 7.34
CA ILE A 67 -12.02 8.90 8.78
C ILE A 67 -11.06 7.74 9.07
N ALA A 68 -11.05 6.71 8.24
CA ALA A 68 -10.14 5.57 8.41
C ALA A 68 -8.67 5.99 8.27
N ALA A 69 -8.34 6.88 7.33
CA ALA A 69 -6.99 7.41 7.18
C ALA A 69 -6.55 8.21 8.41
N ALA A 70 -7.42 9.09 8.94
CA ALA A 70 -7.15 9.86 10.15
C ALA A 70 -6.96 8.94 11.37
N ALA A 71 -7.81 7.93 11.55
CA ALA A 71 -7.68 6.95 12.63
C ALA A 71 -6.39 6.13 12.51
N THR A 72 -6.05 5.68 11.29
CA THR A 72 -4.80 4.96 10.99
C THR A 72 -3.58 5.80 11.35
N ALA A 73 -3.55 7.06 10.90
CA ALA A 73 -2.47 7.99 11.19
C ALA A 73 -2.36 8.26 12.69
N GLY A 74 -3.48 8.53 13.37
CA GLY A 74 -3.51 8.77 14.81
C GLY A 74 -2.94 7.58 15.61
N VAL A 75 -3.39 6.36 15.33
CA VAL A 75 -2.89 5.15 16.00
C VAL A 75 -1.40 4.93 15.72
N PHE A 76 -0.95 5.14 14.47
CA PHE A 76 0.47 5.02 14.16
C PHE A 76 1.32 6.04 14.92
N LEU A 77 0.88 7.30 14.99
CA LEU A 77 1.61 8.37 15.67
C LEU A 77 1.75 8.10 17.18
N LEU A 78 0.71 7.56 17.81
CA LEU A 78 0.72 7.24 19.25
C LEU A 78 1.45 5.93 19.57
N SER A 79 1.18 4.86 18.81
CA SER A 79 1.68 3.52 19.13
C SER A 79 3.01 3.17 18.47
N ARG A 80 3.37 3.85 17.37
CA ARG A 80 4.47 3.49 16.45
C ARG A 80 4.39 2.04 15.92
N SER A 81 3.24 1.39 16.07
CA SER A 81 3.00 0.01 15.64
C SER A 81 2.26 0.00 14.30
N LEU A 82 2.92 -0.53 13.26
CA LEU A 82 2.33 -0.71 11.94
C LEU A 82 1.12 -1.66 11.99
N PHE A 83 1.20 -2.72 12.80
CA PHE A 83 0.12 -3.69 12.94
C PHE A 83 -1.12 -3.04 13.55
N ALA A 84 -0.95 -2.27 14.63
CA ALA A 84 -2.06 -1.56 15.27
C ALA A 84 -2.71 -0.54 14.32
N ALA A 85 -1.90 0.21 13.57
CA ALA A 85 -2.39 1.16 12.58
C ALA A 85 -3.19 0.47 11.46
N MET A 86 -2.65 -0.61 10.88
CA MET A 86 -3.34 -1.38 9.84
C MET A 86 -4.67 -1.96 10.35
N ALA A 87 -4.66 -2.61 11.51
CA ALA A 87 -5.86 -3.20 12.11
C ALA A 87 -6.94 -2.13 12.34
N THR A 88 -6.53 -0.96 12.84
CA THR A 88 -7.44 0.17 13.07
C THR A 88 -8.06 0.65 11.77
N GLY A 89 -7.25 0.94 10.74
CA GLY A 89 -7.76 1.43 9.46
C GLY A 89 -8.75 0.48 8.81
N VAL A 90 -8.42 -0.81 8.75
CA VAL A 90 -9.30 -1.85 8.20
C VAL A 90 -10.60 -1.94 9.00
N ALA A 91 -10.51 -1.98 10.35
CA ALA A 91 -11.68 -2.03 11.22
C ALA A 91 -12.57 -0.80 11.04
N THR A 92 -12.00 0.40 10.95
CA THR A 92 -12.75 1.65 10.75
C THR A 92 -13.54 1.63 9.44
N VAL A 93 -12.90 1.29 8.31
CA VAL A 93 -13.62 1.19 7.02
C VAL A 93 -14.72 0.13 7.10
N TYR A 94 -14.42 -1.03 7.66
CA TYR A 94 -15.39 -2.13 7.81
C TYR A 94 -16.62 -1.70 8.61
N LEU A 95 -16.41 -1.12 9.81
CA LEU A 95 -17.49 -0.70 10.69
C LEU A 95 -18.34 0.41 10.07
N ILE A 96 -17.72 1.41 9.43
CA ILE A 96 -18.47 2.49 8.78
C ILE A 96 -19.31 1.93 7.62
N ARG A 97 -18.74 1.05 6.80
CA ARG A 97 -19.49 0.41 5.71
C ARG A 97 -20.63 -0.46 6.23
N LEU A 98 -20.43 -1.17 7.34
CA LEU A 98 -21.48 -1.96 7.99
C LEU A 98 -22.63 -1.08 8.48
N LEU A 99 -22.33 0.10 9.05
CA LEU A 99 -23.35 1.05 9.50
C LEU A 99 -24.11 1.74 8.36
N ILE A 100 -23.48 1.95 7.20
CA ILE A 100 -24.10 2.63 6.05
C ILE A 100 -24.89 1.64 5.18
N ALA A 101 -24.44 0.39 5.08
CA ALA A 101 -25.07 -0.63 4.24
C ALA A 101 -26.14 -1.47 4.96
N GLY A 102 -26.17 -1.44 6.29
CA GLY A 102 -27.24 -2.03 7.11
C GLY A 102 -28.36 -1.04 7.36
#